data_AF-G2QQZ2-F1
#
_entry.id   AF-G2QQZ2-F1
#
_cell.length_a   1.000
_cell.length_b   1.000
_cell.length_c   1.000
_cell.angle_alpha   90.00
_cell.angle_beta   90.00
_cell.angle_gamma   90.00
#
_symmetry.space_group_name_H-M   'P 1'
#
loop_
_entity.id
_entity.type
_entity.pdbx_description
1 polymer ?
#
loop_
_entity_poly.entity_id
_entity_poly.type
_entity_poly.pdbx_seq_one_letter_code
_entity_poly.pdbx_strand_id
1 'polypeptide(L)'
;MILEALVQQKHPGSASLASVCQEWHLVHYIRLEIELPRYTWRCCGRDVSVTVAKHNSSIVSEGIWKLFHVLSSWNSEGQTCIASGFALELNVYCLSYSKHWFKTSIPNARSEDDDSNWHDPPHGWVNGRQVFLPPASAIPRLFGKIWIDIQKELPEADSVTRPIVRRQLRHTPYPSDFQAVLEQLSALEQPIFEPWRRWENTWRVIQGGRRRFATMPLRTRPQISGYL
;
A
#
# COMPACT_ATOMS: atom_id res chain seq x y z
N MET A 1 -13.96 6.10 -21.64
CA MET A 1 -15.12 5.56 -20.90
C MET A 1 -15.02 5.53 -19.37
N ILE A 2 -13.97 5.03 -18.70
CA ILE A 2 -13.99 4.98 -17.21
C ILE A 2 -13.68 6.33 -16.54
N LEU A 3 -12.76 7.12 -17.11
CA LEU A 3 -12.48 8.48 -16.61
C LEU A 3 -13.59 9.49 -16.94
N GLU A 4 -14.36 9.25 -18.01
CA GLU A 4 -15.52 10.07 -18.37
C GLU A 4 -16.59 10.03 -17.27
N ALA A 5 -16.79 8.87 -16.63
CA ALA A 5 -17.75 8.74 -15.53
C ALA A 5 -17.32 9.49 -14.26
N LEU A 6 -16.02 9.62 -14.00
CA LEU A 6 -15.50 10.33 -12.82
C LEU A 6 -15.40 11.85 -13.04
N VAL A 7 -15.10 12.29 -14.27
CA VAL A 7 -15.04 13.72 -14.62
C VAL A 7 -16.45 14.31 -14.77
N GLN A 8 -17.39 13.58 -15.37
CA GLN A 8 -18.78 14.07 -15.51
C GLN A 8 -19.54 14.19 -14.19
N GLN A 9 -19.17 13.45 -13.14
CA GLN A 9 -19.78 13.63 -11.83
C GLN A 9 -19.39 14.95 -11.15
N LYS A 10 -18.32 15.63 -11.59
CA LYS A 10 -17.80 16.81 -10.91
C LYS A 10 -17.91 18.11 -11.71
N HIS A 11 -17.89 18.06 -13.06
CA HIS A 11 -18.01 19.27 -13.90
C HIS A 11 -18.76 18.97 -15.23
N PRO A 12 -20.01 19.43 -15.42
CA PRO A 12 -20.86 19.06 -16.56
C PRO A 12 -20.54 19.80 -17.88
N GLY A 13 -19.34 20.38 -18.00
CA GLY A 13 -18.94 21.09 -19.21
C GLY A 13 -17.44 21.19 -19.32
N SER A 14 -16.81 20.27 -20.05
CA SER A 14 -15.45 20.47 -20.56
C SER A 14 -15.22 19.60 -21.80
N ALA A 15 -14.63 20.27 -22.78
CA ALA A 15 -14.39 19.87 -24.15
C ALA A 15 -13.53 18.61 -24.33
N SER A 16 -13.76 17.94 -25.46
CA SER A 16 -12.80 17.27 -26.34
C SER A 16 -11.65 16.46 -25.69
N LEU A 17 -11.67 15.14 -25.88
CA LEU A 17 -10.60 14.17 -25.59
C LEU A 17 -9.17 14.66 -25.94
N ALA A 18 -9.02 15.50 -26.98
CA ALA A 18 -7.73 16.05 -27.37
C ALA A 18 -7.13 17.06 -26.37
N SER A 19 -7.97 17.81 -25.64
CA SER A 19 -7.50 18.74 -24.59
C SER A 19 -6.99 17.98 -23.37
N VAL A 20 -7.61 16.84 -23.05
CA VAL A 20 -7.17 15.97 -21.95
C VAL A 20 -5.81 15.37 -22.29
N CYS A 21 -5.62 14.86 -23.52
CA CYS A 21 -4.32 14.37 -24.03
C CYS A 21 -3.19 15.40 -23.93
N GLN A 22 -3.49 16.70 -24.11
CA GLN A 22 -2.48 17.75 -23.99
C GLN A 22 -1.98 17.98 -22.56
N GLU A 23 -2.69 17.61 -21.49
CA GLU A 23 -2.27 17.93 -20.11
C GLU A 23 -1.50 16.79 -19.41
N TRP A 24 -1.50 15.56 -19.95
CA TRP A 24 -0.82 14.42 -19.31
C TRP A 24 0.70 14.60 -19.18
N HIS A 25 1.33 15.43 -20.02
CA HIS A 25 2.76 15.73 -19.91
C HIS A 25 3.15 16.42 -18.60
N LEU A 26 2.15 16.97 -17.88
CA LEU A 26 2.32 17.61 -16.57
C LEU A 26 2.18 16.61 -15.41
N VAL A 27 1.75 15.39 -15.69
CA VAL A 27 1.56 14.36 -14.65
C VAL A 27 2.92 13.78 -14.30
N HIS A 28 3.44 14.16 -13.13
CA HIS A 28 4.70 13.64 -12.61
C HIS A 28 4.54 12.59 -11.50
N TYR A 29 3.32 12.46 -10.96
CA TYR A 29 3.02 11.58 -9.84
C TYR A 29 1.56 11.12 -9.86
N ILE A 30 1.35 9.81 -9.73
CA ILE A 30 0.05 9.15 -9.58
C ILE A 30 0.07 8.32 -8.31
N ARG A 31 -0.99 8.40 -7.51
CA ARG A 31 -1.20 7.51 -6.37
C ARG A 31 -2.47 6.70 -6.60
N LEU A 32 -2.33 5.36 -6.58
CA LEU A 32 -3.46 4.44 -6.54
C LEU A 32 -3.78 4.10 -5.08
N GLU A 33 -4.95 4.53 -4.61
CA GLU A 33 -5.47 4.20 -3.29
C GLU A 33 -6.60 3.17 -3.41
N ILE A 34 -6.38 1.97 -2.86
CA ILE A 34 -7.35 0.88 -2.88
C ILE A 34 -7.94 0.69 -1.48
N GLU A 35 -9.23 1.00 -1.34
CA GLU A 35 -9.98 0.72 -0.11
C GLU A 35 -10.48 -0.72 -0.08
N LEU A 36 -10.08 -1.46 0.95
CA LEU A 36 -10.56 -2.81 1.23
C LEU A 36 -11.88 -2.77 2.02
N PRO A 37 -12.75 -3.78 1.84
CA PRO A 37 -14.01 -3.90 2.55
C PRO A 37 -13.85 -3.76 4.07
N ARG A 38 -14.76 -2.99 4.66
CA ARG A 38 -14.82 -2.79 6.11
C ARG A 38 -15.17 -4.09 6.83
N TYR A 39 -14.54 -4.32 7.98
CA TYR A 39 -14.89 -5.40 8.89
C TYR A 39 -15.43 -4.87 10.22
N THR A 40 -16.24 -5.71 10.87
CA THR A 40 -16.91 -5.41 12.15
C THR A 40 -16.11 -5.92 13.34
N TRP A 41 -16.47 -5.46 14.53
CA TRP A 41 -15.82 -5.85 15.80
C TRP A 41 -15.79 -7.37 16.03
N ARG A 42 -16.74 -8.13 15.45
CA ARG A 42 -16.81 -9.60 15.54
C ARG A 42 -15.58 -10.31 14.96
N CYS A 43 -14.82 -9.61 14.12
CA CYS A 43 -13.64 -10.12 13.44
C CYS A 43 -12.33 -9.77 14.17
N CYS A 44 -12.36 -8.91 15.19
CA CYS A 44 -11.17 -8.31 15.81
C CYS A 44 -10.23 -9.30 16.50
N GLY A 45 -10.72 -10.44 16.96
CA GLY A 45 -9.91 -11.52 17.55
C GLY A 45 -9.69 -12.73 16.64
N ARG A 46 -10.19 -12.69 15.40
CA ARG A 46 -10.18 -13.83 14.48
C ARG A 46 -9.20 -13.61 13.35
N ASP A 47 -8.54 -14.69 12.94
CA ASP A 47 -7.75 -14.71 11.72
C ASP A 47 -8.60 -14.31 10.51
N VAL A 48 -7.94 -13.72 9.51
CA VAL A 48 -8.59 -13.40 8.24
C VAL A 48 -8.93 -14.71 7.55
N SER A 49 -10.21 -14.93 7.25
CA SER A 49 -10.62 -16.15 6.54
C SER A 49 -10.06 -16.17 5.12
N VAL A 50 -9.84 -17.36 4.58
CA VAL A 50 -9.34 -17.55 3.21
C VAL A 50 -10.24 -16.83 2.20
N THR A 51 -11.56 -16.89 2.38
CA THR A 51 -12.53 -16.20 1.50
C THR A 51 -12.35 -14.68 1.52
N VAL A 52 -12.17 -14.07 2.70
CA VAL A 52 -11.94 -12.62 2.81
C VAL A 52 -10.59 -12.25 2.20
N ALA A 53 -9.55 -13.05 2.44
CA ALA A 53 -8.23 -12.80 1.86
C ALA A 53 -8.25 -12.87 0.31
N LYS A 54 -8.95 -13.86 -0.25
CA LYS A 54 -9.17 -13.96 -1.72
C LYS A 54 -9.96 -12.78 -2.26
N HIS A 55 -11.05 -12.38 -1.59
CA HIS A 55 -11.86 -11.25 -2.00
C HIS A 55 -11.06 -9.93 -1.99
N ASN A 56 -10.32 -9.66 -0.91
CA ASN A 56 -9.46 -8.47 -0.82
C ASN A 56 -8.38 -8.47 -1.91
N SER A 57 -7.80 -9.64 -2.20
CA SER A 57 -6.80 -9.78 -3.26
C SER A 57 -7.41 -9.51 -4.64
N SER A 58 -8.62 -10.00 -4.91
CA SER A 58 -9.34 -9.71 -6.16
C SER A 58 -9.56 -8.21 -6.37
N ILE A 59 -9.90 -7.46 -5.31
CA ILE A 59 -10.08 -6.00 -5.39
C ILE A 59 -8.76 -5.31 -5.72
N VAL A 60 -7.66 -5.73 -5.09
CA VAL A 60 -6.33 -5.16 -5.35
C VAL A 60 -5.87 -5.46 -6.78
N SER A 61 -5.97 -6.72 -7.21
CA SER A 61 -5.63 -7.14 -8.57
C SER A 61 -6.42 -6.36 -9.62
N GLU A 62 -7.73 -6.22 -9.42
CA GLU A 62 -8.60 -5.49 -10.34
C GLU A 62 -8.24 -4.00 -10.42
N GLY A 63 -7.93 -3.38 -9.28
CA GLY A 63 -7.49 -1.98 -9.22
C GLY A 63 -6.18 -1.75 -9.98
N ILE A 64 -5.18 -2.61 -9.74
CA ILE A 64 -3.89 -2.57 -10.45
C ILE A 64 -4.10 -2.80 -11.94
N TRP A 65 -4.88 -3.82 -12.32
CA TRP A 65 -5.14 -4.13 -13.73
C TRP A 65 -5.82 -2.98 -14.47
N LYS A 66 -6.85 -2.36 -13.86
CA LYS A 66 -7.53 -1.19 -14.45
C LYS A 66 -6.59 -0.01 -14.63
N LEU A 67 -5.70 0.22 -13.66
CA LEU A 67 -4.71 1.28 -13.77
C LEU A 67 -3.76 1.01 -14.95
N PHE A 68 -3.14 -0.17 -15.01
CA PHE A 68 -2.20 -0.49 -16.08
C PHE A 68 -2.86 -0.45 -17.46
N HIS A 69 -4.11 -0.88 -17.59
CA HIS A 69 -4.88 -0.72 -18.83
C HIS A 69 -5.09 0.75 -19.23
N VAL A 70 -5.24 1.66 -18.28
CA VAL A 70 -5.32 3.10 -18.58
C VAL A 70 -3.93 3.61 -18.97
N LEU A 71 -2.90 3.28 -18.22
CA LEU A 71 -1.53 3.74 -18.47
C LEU A 71 -0.98 3.24 -19.81
N SER A 72 -1.30 2.01 -20.21
CA SER A 72 -0.90 1.45 -21.50
C SER A 72 -1.51 2.22 -22.68
N SER A 73 -2.69 2.84 -22.48
CA SER A 73 -3.35 3.61 -23.53
C SER A 73 -2.73 5.00 -23.76
N TRP A 74 -1.81 5.44 -22.89
CA TRP A 74 -1.24 6.79 -22.96
C TRP A 74 -0.17 6.94 -24.03
N ASN A 75 0.33 5.82 -24.57
CA ASN A 75 1.35 5.77 -25.61
C ASN A 75 0.80 5.32 -26.98
N SER A 76 -0.48 4.94 -27.08
CA SER A 76 -0.98 4.13 -28.20
C SER A 76 -1.36 4.86 -29.49
N GLU A 77 -1.26 6.18 -29.60
CA GLU A 77 -1.82 6.92 -30.76
C GLU A 77 -0.92 8.03 -31.31
N GLY A 78 0.40 7.81 -31.39
CA GLY A 78 1.34 8.77 -32.00
C GLY A 78 1.44 10.12 -31.26
N GLN A 79 0.75 10.24 -30.13
CA GLN A 79 0.79 11.34 -29.19
C GLN A 79 1.61 10.85 -28.01
N THR A 80 2.93 11.07 -28.06
CA THR A 80 3.82 10.90 -26.91
C THR A 80 3.53 12.01 -25.92
N CYS A 81 2.44 11.85 -25.18
CA CYS A 81 1.98 12.85 -24.21
C CYS A 81 2.84 12.90 -22.95
N ILE A 82 3.81 11.99 -22.76
CA ILE A 82 4.62 11.91 -21.54
C ILE A 82 6.09 11.76 -21.90
N ALA A 83 6.76 12.89 -22.14
CA ALA A 83 8.17 12.92 -22.48
C ALA A 83 9.11 12.65 -21.28
N SER A 84 8.64 12.71 -20.03
CA SER A 84 9.49 12.67 -18.83
C SER A 84 9.21 11.52 -17.86
N GLY A 85 8.26 10.64 -18.19
CA GLY A 85 7.78 9.60 -17.29
C GLY A 85 7.20 10.12 -15.97
N PHE A 86 6.60 9.24 -15.17
CA PHE A 86 6.02 9.63 -13.89
C PHE A 86 6.24 8.60 -12.78
N ALA A 87 6.03 9.06 -11.54
CA ALA A 87 6.06 8.20 -10.36
C ALA A 87 4.69 7.58 -10.07
N LEU A 88 4.65 6.27 -9.82
CA LEU A 88 3.44 5.55 -9.46
C LEU A 88 3.51 5.02 -8.03
N GLU A 89 2.67 5.55 -7.13
CA GLU A 89 2.56 5.07 -5.75
C GLU A 89 1.36 4.13 -5.56
N LEU A 90 1.58 2.96 -4.96
CA LEU A 90 0.53 2.01 -4.61
C LEU A 90 0.23 2.04 -3.11
N ASN A 91 -1.04 2.19 -2.75
CA ASN A 91 -1.50 2.14 -1.37
C ASN A 91 -2.77 1.30 -1.22
N VAL A 92 -2.81 0.44 -0.20
CA VAL A 92 -3.96 -0.41 0.13
C VAL A 92 -4.31 -0.21 1.59
N TYR A 93 -5.57 0.16 1.88
CA TYR A 93 -6.01 0.51 3.23
C TYR A 93 -7.42 0.00 3.52
N CYS A 94 -7.82 -0.02 4.79
CA CYS A 94 -9.20 -0.27 5.19
C CYS A 94 -9.57 0.72 6.31
N LEU A 95 -10.72 1.38 6.17
CA LEU A 95 -11.21 2.32 7.17
C LEU A 95 -11.59 1.67 8.51
N SER A 96 -11.71 0.33 8.56
CA SER A 96 -11.92 -0.37 9.83
C SER A 96 -10.65 -0.46 10.68
N TYR A 97 -9.44 -0.27 10.13
CA TYR A 97 -8.21 -0.41 10.94
C TYR A 97 -8.16 0.60 12.09
N SER A 98 -8.50 1.86 11.81
CA SER A 98 -8.56 2.92 12.82
C SER A 98 -9.78 2.83 13.74
N LYS A 99 -10.78 2.00 13.41
CA LYS A 99 -11.97 1.82 14.27
C LYS A 99 -11.74 0.82 15.40
N HIS A 100 -10.81 -0.10 15.24
CA HIS A 100 -10.55 -1.19 16.18
C HIS A 100 -9.16 -1.05 16.82
N TRP A 101 -8.28 -2.03 16.60
CA TRP A 101 -6.96 -2.11 17.24
C TRP A 101 -5.95 -1.04 16.82
N PHE A 102 -6.08 -0.46 15.63
CA PHE A 102 -4.99 0.28 14.98
C PHE A 102 -5.29 1.77 14.78
N LYS A 103 -5.83 2.43 15.82
CA LYS A 103 -6.29 3.83 15.75
C LYS A 103 -5.20 4.81 15.28
N THR A 104 -3.96 4.67 15.78
CA THR A 104 -2.81 5.52 15.39
C THR A 104 -2.11 5.10 14.10
N SER A 105 -2.45 3.96 13.51
CA SER A 105 -1.66 3.37 12.43
C SER A 105 -1.97 3.94 11.04
N ILE A 106 -3.09 4.65 10.86
CA ILE A 106 -3.47 5.27 9.58
C ILE A 106 -3.29 6.79 9.69
N PRO A 107 -2.30 7.39 8.98
CA PRO A 107 -2.02 8.82 9.04
C PRO A 107 -3.22 9.73 8.67
N ASN A 108 -4.06 9.27 7.73
CA ASN A 108 -5.21 10.02 7.22
C ASN A 108 -6.55 9.64 7.87
N ALA A 109 -6.56 8.68 8.81
CA ALA A 109 -7.76 8.39 9.61
C ALA A 109 -7.85 9.28 10.86
N ARG A 110 -6.94 10.24 10.97
CA ARG A 110 -7.06 11.40 11.83
C ARG A 110 -8.23 12.24 11.32
N SER A 111 -9.45 11.85 11.70
CA SER A 111 -10.52 12.83 11.73
C SER A 111 -10.07 13.97 12.64
N GLU A 112 -10.58 15.17 12.42
CA GLU A 112 -10.36 16.33 13.28
C GLU A 112 -10.89 16.11 14.72
N ASP A 113 -11.39 14.90 15.03
CA ASP A 113 -11.68 14.45 16.37
C ASP A 113 -10.38 14.25 17.15
N ASP A 114 -10.20 15.13 18.12
CA ASP A 114 -9.15 15.12 19.13
C ASP A 114 -8.78 13.68 19.55
N ASP A 115 -7.51 13.29 19.34
CA ASP A 115 -6.92 11.99 19.70
C ASP A 115 -7.19 11.62 21.18
N SER A 116 -7.55 12.61 22.01
CA SER A 116 -7.95 12.48 23.41
C SER A 116 -9.26 11.69 23.64
N ASN A 117 -10.14 11.56 22.64
CA ASN A 117 -11.47 10.97 22.81
C ASN A 117 -11.54 9.45 22.51
N TRP A 118 -10.41 8.80 22.19
CA TRP A 118 -10.42 7.35 21.95
C TRP A 118 -10.51 6.56 23.25
N HIS A 119 -11.75 6.19 23.62
CA HIS A 119 -12.05 5.30 24.73
C HIS A 119 -12.77 4.05 24.21
N ASP A 120 -12.00 3.00 23.92
CA ASP A 120 -12.46 1.70 23.43
C ASP A 120 -11.73 0.59 24.21
N PRO A 121 -12.11 0.35 25.49
CA PRO A 121 -11.44 -0.61 26.36
C PRO A 121 -11.35 -2.03 25.79
N PRO A 122 -12.34 -2.55 25.03
CA PRO A 122 -12.24 -3.86 24.38
C PRO A 122 -11.07 -3.99 23.40
N HIS A 123 -10.65 -2.91 22.75
CA HIS A 123 -9.50 -2.89 21.84
C HIS A 123 -8.24 -2.26 22.46
N GLY A 124 -8.23 -2.13 23.79
CA GLY A 124 -7.10 -1.65 24.55
C GLY A 124 -6.88 -0.15 24.47
N TRP A 125 -7.90 0.66 24.15
CA TRP A 125 -7.80 2.11 24.15
C TRP A 125 -8.56 2.71 25.33
N VAL A 126 -7.88 3.46 26.19
CA VAL A 126 -8.47 4.13 27.35
C VAL A 126 -7.96 5.56 27.35
N ASN A 127 -8.87 6.52 27.17
CA ASN A 127 -8.61 7.97 27.21
C ASN A 127 -7.45 8.38 26.28
N GLY A 128 -7.53 7.99 25.01
CA GLY A 128 -6.52 8.29 23.98
C GLY A 128 -5.27 7.41 24.03
N ARG A 129 -5.10 6.57 25.08
CA ARG A 129 -3.91 5.74 25.25
C ARG A 129 -4.17 4.26 24.99
N GLN A 130 -3.30 3.62 24.23
CA GLN A 130 -3.30 2.17 24.10
C GLN A 130 -2.68 1.51 25.35
N VAL A 131 -3.51 0.84 26.16
CA VAL A 131 -3.14 0.19 27.42
C VAL A 131 -2.76 -1.29 27.26
N PHE A 132 -3.21 -1.96 26.19
CA PHE A 132 -2.71 -3.28 25.80
C PHE A 132 -2.66 -3.45 24.29
N LEU A 133 -1.78 -4.35 23.84
CA LEU A 133 -1.47 -4.54 22.41
C LEU A 133 -2.55 -5.36 21.69
N PRO A 134 -2.68 -5.20 20.36
CA PRO A 134 -3.50 -6.09 19.56
C PRO A 134 -3.09 -7.56 19.71
N PRO A 135 -4.05 -8.50 19.72
CA PRO A 135 -3.74 -9.92 19.67
C PRO A 135 -3.07 -10.27 18.35
N ALA A 136 -2.30 -11.36 18.35
CA ALA A 136 -1.58 -11.82 17.16
C ALA A 136 -2.50 -12.04 15.94
N SER A 137 -3.75 -12.47 16.17
CA SER A 137 -4.76 -12.66 15.11
C SER A 137 -5.26 -11.35 14.48
N ALA A 138 -5.07 -10.20 15.13
CA ALA A 138 -5.40 -8.90 14.58
C ALA A 138 -4.29 -8.35 13.65
N ILE A 139 -3.04 -8.74 13.86
CA ILE A 139 -1.88 -8.22 13.11
C ILE A 139 -1.99 -8.47 11.59
N PRO A 140 -2.38 -9.67 11.11
CA PRO A 140 -2.58 -9.92 9.68
C PRO A 140 -3.66 -9.06 9.03
N ARG A 141 -4.53 -8.39 9.80
CA ARG A 141 -5.49 -7.45 9.22
C ARG A 141 -4.81 -6.21 8.68
N LEU A 142 -3.76 -5.72 9.34
CA LEU A 142 -3.02 -4.54 8.92
C LEU A 142 -1.81 -4.90 8.04
N PHE A 143 -1.09 -5.97 8.41
CA PHE A 143 0.17 -6.37 7.77
C PHE A 143 0.07 -7.70 7.01
N GLY A 144 -1.15 -8.15 6.71
CA GLY A 144 -1.38 -9.38 6.00
C GLY A 144 -0.83 -9.33 4.58
N LYS A 145 -0.53 -10.51 4.05
CA LYS A 145 -0.15 -10.63 2.65
C LYS A 145 -1.34 -10.39 1.74
N ILE A 146 -1.09 -9.78 0.59
CA ILE A 146 -2.05 -9.64 -0.49
C ILE A 146 -1.50 -10.34 -1.72
N TRP A 147 -2.31 -11.16 -2.36
CA TRP A 147 -1.99 -11.72 -3.67
C TRP A 147 -2.34 -10.69 -4.74
N ILE A 148 -1.43 -10.51 -5.70
CA ILE A 148 -1.75 -9.78 -6.93
C ILE A 148 -1.87 -10.84 -8.01
N ASP A 149 -3.12 -11.16 -8.32
CA ASP A 149 -3.47 -12.18 -9.29
C ASP A 149 -3.43 -11.59 -10.70
N ILE A 150 -2.37 -11.90 -11.43
CA ILE A 150 -2.14 -11.44 -12.81
C ILE A 150 -2.69 -12.48 -13.81
N GLN A 151 -3.73 -13.25 -13.43
CA GLN A 151 -4.43 -14.18 -14.34
C GLN A 151 -4.86 -13.54 -15.67
N LYS A 152 -5.02 -12.23 -15.72
CA LYS A 152 -5.08 -11.44 -16.95
C LYS A 152 -3.72 -10.78 -17.11
N GLU A 153 -3.04 -11.06 -18.22
CA GLU A 153 -1.80 -10.37 -18.58
C GLU A 153 -1.97 -8.87 -18.33
N LEU A 154 -1.07 -8.33 -17.52
CA LEU A 154 -1.10 -6.93 -17.14
C LEU A 154 -0.47 -6.15 -18.31
N PRO A 155 -1.16 -5.14 -18.88
CA PRO A 155 -0.62 -4.39 -20.01
C PRO A 155 0.68 -3.67 -19.67
N GLU A 156 1.57 -3.51 -20.64
CA GLU A 156 2.82 -2.75 -20.46
C GLU A 156 2.53 -1.27 -20.21
N ALA A 157 3.30 -0.64 -19.31
CA ALA A 157 3.12 0.76 -18.92
C ALA A 157 4.44 1.54 -18.97
N ASP A 158 4.90 1.86 -20.18
CA ASP A 158 6.20 2.49 -20.46
C ASP A 158 6.30 3.95 -19.99
N SER A 159 5.22 4.53 -19.49
CA SER A 159 5.23 5.89 -18.94
C SER A 159 5.67 5.93 -17.46
N VAL A 160 5.73 4.78 -16.78
CA VAL A 160 6.08 4.72 -15.35
C VAL A 160 7.58 4.52 -15.19
N THR A 161 8.28 5.53 -14.69
CA THR A 161 9.74 5.47 -14.46
C THR A 161 10.10 5.23 -13.00
N ARG A 162 9.19 5.56 -12.07
CA ARG A 162 9.46 5.55 -10.63
C ARG A 162 8.31 4.90 -9.84
N PRO A 163 8.23 3.56 -9.75
CA PRO A 163 7.29 2.90 -8.87
C PRO A 163 7.68 3.15 -7.41
N ILE A 164 6.70 3.49 -6.59
CA ILE A 164 6.83 3.82 -5.18
C ILE A 164 5.95 2.88 -4.37
N VAL A 165 6.59 2.06 -3.54
CA VAL A 165 5.94 1.35 -2.44
C VAL A 165 6.46 1.96 -1.16
N ARG A 166 5.65 2.80 -0.52
CA ARG A 166 6.03 3.39 0.76
C ARG A 166 5.65 2.48 1.92
N ARG A 167 6.21 2.77 3.10
CA ARG A 167 5.74 2.16 4.35
C ARG A 167 4.25 2.38 4.57
N GLN A 168 3.61 3.37 3.98
CA GLN A 168 2.16 3.55 4.08
C GLN A 168 1.38 2.33 3.57
N LEU A 169 1.93 1.57 2.61
CA LEU A 169 1.42 0.28 2.22
C LEU A 169 1.71 -0.76 3.32
N ARG A 170 0.72 -0.96 4.20
CA ARG A 170 0.84 -1.88 5.35
C ARG A 170 0.72 -3.35 4.92
N HIS A 171 -0.08 -3.61 3.88
CA HIS A 171 -0.18 -4.93 3.28
C HIS A 171 1.00 -5.25 2.39
N THR A 172 1.66 -6.36 2.65
CA THR A 172 2.82 -6.77 1.85
C THR A 172 2.36 -7.61 0.67
N PRO A 173 2.52 -7.16 -0.59
CA PRO A 173 2.29 -8.02 -1.74
C PRO A 173 3.27 -9.21 -1.69
N TYR A 174 2.90 -10.35 -2.26
CA TYR A 174 3.87 -11.44 -2.41
C TYR A 174 5.02 -10.98 -3.33
N PRO A 175 6.29 -11.32 -3.00
CA PRO A 175 7.43 -10.87 -3.79
C PRO A 175 7.34 -11.26 -5.28
N SER A 176 6.87 -12.47 -5.58
CA SER A 176 6.64 -12.95 -6.95
C SER A 176 5.63 -12.09 -7.69
N ASP A 177 4.51 -11.78 -7.05
CA ASP A 177 3.42 -11.05 -7.69
C ASP A 177 3.83 -9.59 -7.91
N PHE A 178 4.54 -9.00 -6.95
CA PHE A 178 5.07 -7.64 -7.10
C PHE A 178 6.15 -7.56 -8.18
N GLN A 179 7.03 -8.57 -8.28
CA GLN A 179 8.00 -8.67 -9.36
C GLN A 179 7.29 -8.66 -10.73
N ALA A 180 6.25 -9.47 -10.90
CA ALA A 180 5.49 -9.53 -12.13
C ALA A 180 4.80 -8.19 -12.49
N VAL A 181 4.43 -7.36 -11.49
CA VAL A 181 3.98 -5.99 -11.73
C VAL A 181 5.13 -5.09 -12.21
N LEU A 182 6.31 -5.21 -11.62
CA LEU A 182 7.49 -4.42 -12.01
C LEU A 182 7.99 -4.78 -13.42
N GLU A 183 7.86 -6.05 -13.83
CA GLU A 183 8.23 -6.53 -15.17
C GLU A 183 7.40 -5.87 -16.29
N GLN A 184 6.25 -5.29 -15.98
CA GLN A 184 5.40 -4.55 -16.93
C GLN A 184 5.75 -3.06 -17.02
N LEU A 185 6.76 -2.60 -16.28
CA LEU A 185 7.23 -1.21 -16.28
C LEU A 185 8.54 -1.13 -17.07
N SER A 186 8.46 -1.08 -18.40
CA SER A 186 9.63 -1.12 -19.29
C SER A 186 10.54 0.10 -19.18
N ALA A 187 10.01 1.25 -18.76
CA ALA A 187 10.78 2.48 -18.53
C ALA A 187 11.27 2.65 -17.08
N LEU A 188 11.38 1.57 -16.31
CA LEU A 188 11.78 1.63 -14.90
C LEU A 188 13.21 2.20 -14.72
N GLU A 189 13.32 3.32 -14.01
CA GLU A 189 14.60 3.98 -13.71
C GLU A 189 14.95 3.97 -12.22
N GLN A 190 14.02 4.41 -11.36
CA GLN A 190 14.28 4.65 -9.94
C GLN A 190 13.15 4.12 -9.05
N PRO A 191 13.12 2.81 -8.76
CA PRO A 191 12.16 2.25 -7.82
C PRO A 191 12.43 2.72 -6.39
N ILE A 192 11.38 3.16 -5.69
CA ILE A 192 11.42 3.47 -4.25
C ILE A 192 10.65 2.37 -3.52
N PHE A 193 11.35 1.55 -2.74
CA PHE A 193 10.77 0.43 -2.03
C PHE A 193 11.06 0.52 -0.53
N GLU A 194 10.01 0.79 0.26
CA GLU A 194 10.06 0.93 1.72
C GLU A 194 9.11 -0.06 2.41
N PRO A 195 9.38 -1.38 2.34
CA PRO A 195 8.48 -2.37 2.91
C PRO A 195 8.51 -2.32 4.45
N TRP A 196 7.42 -2.79 5.07
CA TRP A 196 7.52 -3.19 6.47
C TRP A 196 8.44 -4.39 6.61
N ARG A 197 9.24 -4.41 7.67
CA ARG A 197 9.88 -5.65 8.10
C ARG A 197 8.79 -6.69 8.28
N ARG A 198 9.00 -7.86 7.69
CA ARG A 198 8.09 -9.01 7.83
C ARG A 198 7.77 -9.18 9.31
N TRP A 199 6.48 -9.33 9.62
CA TRP A 199 6.08 -9.80 10.93
C TRP A 199 6.55 -11.25 11.06
N GLU A 200 7.78 -11.43 11.54
CA GLU A 200 8.28 -12.74 11.92
C GLU A 200 7.56 -13.17 13.20
N ASN A 201 7.07 -14.40 13.25
CA ASN A 201 6.39 -14.96 14.43
C ASN A 201 7.25 -14.95 15.72
N THR A 202 8.52 -14.52 15.63
CA THR A 202 9.54 -14.42 16.68
C THR A 202 9.41 -13.20 17.59
N TRP A 203 8.57 -12.20 17.28
CA TRP A 203 8.29 -11.08 18.19
C TRP A 203 7.56 -11.50 19.50
N ARG A 204 7.25 -12.80 19.67
CA ARG A 204 6.69 -13.39 20.90
C ARG A 204 7.60 -13.33 22.14
N VAL A 205 8.82 -12.78 22.09
CA VAL A 205 9.78 -12.90 23.23
C VAL A 205 10.20 -11.57 23.86
N ILE A 206 9.52 -10.45 23.61
CA ILE A 206 9.81 -9.22 24.36
C ILE A 206 8.55 -8.59 24.90
N GLN A 207 7.79 -9.28 25.76
CA GLN A 207 6.98 -8.68 26.87
C GLN A 207 6.51 -9.76 27.86
N GLY A 208 7.46 -10.47 28.48
CA GLY A 208 7.14 -11.48 29.51
C GLY A 208 8.21 -11.70 30.58
N GLY A 209 9.28 -10.92 30.60
CA GLY A 209 10.36 -11.09 31.57
C GLY A 209 11.22 -9.84 31.68
N ARG A 210 11.55 -9.48 32.91
CA ARG A 210 12.28 -8.28 33.35
C ARG A 210 13.37 -7.80 32.39
N ARG A 211 13.44 -6.47 32.24
CA ARG A 211 14.54 -5.71 31.64
C ARG A 211 15.91 -6.30 32.04
N ARG A 212 16.70 -6.69 31.05
CA ARG A 212 18.15 -6.48 31.05
C ARG A 212 18.50 -5.90 29.69
N PHE A 213 19.00 -4.68 29.69
CA PHE A 213 19.62 -4.08 28.52
C PHE A 213 20.84 -4.93 28.16
N ALA A 214 20.76 -5.66 27.05
CA ALA A 214 21.96 -6.13 26.38
C ALA A 214 22.32 -5.05 25.35
N THR A 215 23.23 -4.16 25.73
CA THR A 215 24.03 -3.40 24.77
C THR A 215 24.74 -4.39 23.87
N MET A 216 24.32 -4.49 22.60
CA MET A 216 25.13 -5.16 21.59
C MET A 216 26.15 -4.17 21.01
N PRO A 217 27.43 -4.56 20.90
CA PRO A 217 28.49 -3.66 20.48
C PRO A 217 28.38 -3.36 18.98
N LEU A 218 28.75 -2.12 18.65
CA LEU A 218 28.89 -1.61 17.29
C LEU A 218 29.78 -2.55 16.48
N ARG A 219 29.23 -3.15 15.41
CA ARG A 219 30.03 -3.85 14.41
C ARG A 219 30.87 -2.83 13.65
N THR A 220 32.16 -2.79 13.95
CA THR A 220 33.20 -2.26 13.07
C THR A 220 33.34 -3.14 11.83
N ARG A 221 33.31 -2.52 10.64
CA ARG A 221 33.94 -3.02 9.40
C ARG A 221 35.10 -2.07 9.07
N PRO A 222 36.07 -2.43 8.22
CA PRO A 222 36.66 -3.75 7.93
C PRO A 222 38.20 -3.69 8.08
N GLN A 223 38.88 -4.83 8.20
CA GLN A 223 40.30 -4.90 7.85
C GLN A 223 40.48 -5.80 6.63
N ILE A 224 40.89 -5.15 5.55
CA ILE A 224 41.51 -5.76 4.38
C ILE A 224 42.95 -6.07 4.81
N SER A 225 43.34 -7.35 4.78
CA SER A 225 44.75 -7.74 4.76
C SER A 225 44.93 -8.57 3.51
N GLY A 226 45.66 -8.01 2.54
CA GLY A 226 46.24 -8.81 1.47
C GLY A 226 47.37 -9.66 2.01
N TYR A 227 47.72 -10.70 1.27
CA TYR A 227 49.10 -11.14 1.03
C TYR A 227 49.10 -11.95 -0.27
N LEU A 228 49.96 -11.48 -1.19
CA LEU A 228 50.72 -12.16 -2.26
C LEU A 228 50.15 -13.43 -2.89
#